data_AF-A0A7G9S0A0-F1
#
_entry.id   AF-A0A7G9S0A0-F1
#
_cell.length_a   1.000
_cell.length_b   1.000
_cell.length_c   1.000
_cell.angle_alpha   90.00
_cell.angle_beta   90.00
_cell.angle_gamma   90.00
#
_symmetry.space_group_name_H-M   'P 1'
#
loop_
_entity.id
_entity.type
_entity.pdbx_description
1 polymer ?
#
loop_
_entity_poly.entity_id
_entity_poly.type
_entity_poly.pdbx_seq_one_letter_code
_entity_poly.pdbx_strand_id
1 'polypeptide(L)'
;MALYDVLNEFEKNEGELYPCFNGYLEDYLALNPEEGSVLDKIQQLDPQCRVLTNYPITVNKNLVSNKIIRYKDIYKIPQESLKVSYILYSKTFYHDAAIVIYDGSYYEAKGCYYAMTEQGALLGPYRSRVLFLSSKDEDTLSALYEVMILNRTPIQSLQREQNRKHYGSSHEFCENATLEASHLLEWAKNSIIEEAESRENVIHEVVGRWFYLKKAVYVEYMGDSDILKNENENDIDIHRKKAKESSNKVQFMPFSELWRLE
;
A
#
# COMPACT_ATOMS: atom_id res chain seq x y z
N MET A 1 6.45 22.05 -4.76
CA MET A 1 6.47 21.24 -6.00
C MET A 1 5.10 20.62 -6.17
N ALA A 2 4.62 20.44 -7.40
CA ALA A 2 3.37 19.72 -7.63
C ALA A 2 3.64 18.20 -7.49
N LEU A 3 2.65 17.42 -7.08
CA LEU A 3 2.72 15.95 -7.03
C LEU A 3 3.09 15.38 -8.40
N TYR A 4 2.50 15.92 -9.48
CA TYR A 4 2.81 15.47 -10.84
C TYR A 4 4.29 15.64 -11.16
N ASP A 5 4.86 16.81 -10.85
CA ASP A 5 6.26 17.10 -11.15
C ASP A 5 7.19 16.18 -10.35
N VAL A 6 6.87 15.92 -9.07
CA VAL A 6 7.63 14.99 -8.20
C VAL A 6 7.67 13.58 -8.78
N LEU A 7 6.54 13.07 -9.26
CA LEU A 7 6.45 11.72 -9.84
C LEU A 7 7.09 11.68 -11.23
N ASN A 8 6.97 12.75 -12.01
CA ASN A 8 7.54 12.84 -13.35
C ASN A 8 9.06 12.96 -13.34
N GLU A 9 9.63 13.66 -12.35
CA GLU A 9 11.08 13.79 -12.13
C GLU A 9 11.72 12.53 -11.52
N PHE A 10 10.93 11.50 -11.19
CA PHE A 10 11.48 10.23 -10.75
C PHE A 10 12.20 9.54 -11.91
N GLU A 11 13.48 9.81 -12.03
CA GLU A 11 14.42 9.09 -12.87
C GLU A 11 15.12 8.02 -12.04
N LYS A 12 15.05 6.77 -12.50
CA LYS A 12 15.83 5.71 -11.88
C LYS A 12 17.30 5.91 -12.23
N ASN A 13 18.20 5.76 -11.26
CA ASN A 13 19.63 5.71 -11.55
C ASN A 13 19.93 4.50 -12.46
N GLU A 14 20.67 4.72 -13.55
CA GLU A 14 21.22 3.63 -14.37
C GLU A 14 22.08 2.72 -13.47
N GLY A 15 21.64 1.46 -13.27
CA GLY A 15 22.36 0.46 -12.46
C GLY A 15 21.54 -0.24 -11.37
N GLU A 16 20.31 0.19 -11.10
CA GLU A 16 19.45 -0.51 -10.13
C GLU A 16 18.74 -1.73 -10.74
N LEU A 17 18.86 -2.89 -10.07
CA LEU A 17 18.48 -4.26 -10.48
C LEU A 17 17.02 -4.54 -10.94
N TYR A 18 16.13 -3.55 -11.05
CA TYR A 18 14.70 -3.74 -11.27
C TYR A 18 14.13 -2.88 -12.41
N PRO A 19 13.34 -3.41 -13.34
CA PRO A 19 12.70 -2.57 -14.35
C PRO A 19 11.61 -1.72 -13.70
N CYS A 20 11.82 -0.41 -13.63
CA CYS A 20 10.81 0.58 -13.31
C CYS A 20 10.48 1.32 -14.60
N PHE A 21 9.20 1.37 -14.96
CA PHE A 21 8.72 2.18 -16.06
C PHE A 21 8.11 3.46 -15.50
N ASN A 22 8.53 4.62 -16.00
CA ASN A 22 7.94 5.91 -15.68
C ASN A 22 7.66 6.67 -16.97
N GLY A 23 6.41 6.64 -17.44
CA GLY A 23 6.07 7.15 -18.76
C GLY A 23 4.58 7.28 -18.97
N TYR A 24 4.17 7.52 -20.21
CA TYR A 24 2.76 7.50 -20.57
C TYR A 24 2.19 6.08 -20.43
N LEU A 25 0.94 6.00 -20.00
CA LEU A 25 0.24 4.72 -19.84
C LEU A 25 0.10 3.99 -21.20
N GLU A 26 -0.09 4.73 -22.29
CA GLU A 26 -0.12 4.18 -23.65
C GLU A 26 1.17 3.42 -24.01
N ASP A 27 2.33 4.02 -23.73
CA ASP A 27 3.62 3.40 -24.00
C ASP A 27 3.82 2.13 -23.15
N TYR A 28 3.37 2.14 -21.89
CA TYR A 28 3.42 0.97 -21.01
C TYR A 28 2.56 -0.18 -21.54
N LEU A 29 1.33 0.12 -21.96
CA LEU A 29 0.38 -0.87 -22.51
C LEU A 29 0.85 -1.44 -23.85
N ALA A 30 1.50 -0.63 -24.69
CA ALA A 30 2.11 -1.10 -25.92
C ALA A 30 3.23 -2.13 -25.66
N LEU A 31 3.97 -2.00 -24.55
CA LEU A 31 5.01 -2.94 -24.13
C LEU A 31 4.44 -4.14 -23.36
N ASN A 32 3.29 -3.99 -22.69
CA ASN A 32 2.70 -5.00 -21.81
C ASN A 32 1.20 -5.20 -22.14
N PRO A 33 0.86 -5.75 -23.32
CA PRO A 33 -0.53 -5.84 -23.79
C PRO A 33 -1.42 -6.76 -22.96
N GLU A 34 -0.85 -7.60 -22.10
CA GLU A 34 -1.60 -8.55 -21.25
C GLU A 34 -2.23 -7.90 -20.01
N GLU A 35 -1.81 -6.69 -19.62
CA GLU A 35 -2.29 -5.95 -18.43
C GLU A 35 -3.61 -5.16 -18.68
N GLY A 36 -4.24 -5.34 -19.86
CA GLY A 36 -5.04 -4.29 -20.51
C GLY A 36 -6.44 -3.96 -19.96
N SER A 37 -7.18 -4.84 -19.29
CA SER A 37 -8.65 -4.67 -19.19
C SER A 37 -9.11 -3.34 -18.54
N VAL A 38 -8.49 -2.92 -17.44
CA VAL A 38 -8.84 -1.69 -16.71
C VAL A 38 -7.90 -0.54 -17.07
N LEU A 39 -6.63 -0.81 -17.30
CA LEU A 39 -5.65 0.21 -17.68
C LEU A 39 -5.95 0.79 -19.08
N ASP A 40 -6.46 -0.02 -20.01
CA ASP A 40 -6.93 0.46 -21.32
C ASP A 40 -8.09 1.44 -21.17
N LYS A 41 -9.04 1.15 -20.27
CA LYS A 41 -10.17 2.07 -19.99
C LYS A 41 -9.66 3.41 -19.45
N ILE A 42 -8.66 3.37 -18.57
CA ILE A 42 -8.05 4.59 -18.03
C ILE A 42 -7.32 5.37 -19.11
N GLN A 43 -6.56 4.69 -19.98
CA GLN A 43 -5.86 5.32 -21.10
C GLN A 43 -6.85 5.99 -22.08
N GLN A 44 -8.00 5.37 -22.34
CA GLN A 44 -9.04 5.95 -23.20
C GLN A 44 -9.71 7.17 -22.55
N LEU A 45 -9.93 7.12 -21.24
CA LEU A 45 -10.51 8.24 -20.47
C LEU A 45 -9.54 9.41 -20.35
N ASP A 46 -8.25 9.12 -20.20
CA ASP A 46 -7.19 10.11 -20.00
C ASP A 46 -5.91 9.72 -20.77
N PRO A 47 -5.78 10.18 -22.02
CA PRO A 47 -4.60 9.92 -22.84
C PRO A 47 -3.31 10.55 -22.30
N GLN A 48 -3.39 11.42 -21.29
CA GLN A 48 -2.23 12.04 -20.64
C GLN A 48 -1.85 11.33 -19.33
N CYS A 49 -2.55 10.24 -18.98
CA CYS A 49 -2.23 9.42 -17.84
C CYS A 49 -0.81 8.88 -17.93
N ARG A 50 -0.08 9.00 -16.82
CA ARG A 50 1.24 8.42 -16.65
C ARG A 50 1.20 7.31 -15.62
N VAL A 51 2.10 6.36 -15.79
CA VAL A 51 2.25 5.21 -14.90
C VAL A 51 3.68 5.09 -14.44
N LEU A 52 3.85 4.92 -13.13
CA LEU A 52 5.09 4.55 -12.49
C LEU A 52 4.95 3.12 -11.94
N THR A 53 5.74 2.19 -12.45
CA THR A 53 5.66 0.75 -12.07
C THR A 53 6.75 0.35 -11.10
N ASN A 54 6.48 -0.64 -10.25
CA ASN A 54 7.47 -1.23 -9.34
C ASN A 54 8.22 -0.19 -8.47
N TYR A 55 7.54 0.88 -8.05
CA TYR A 55 8.21 1.93 -7.27
C TYR A 55 8.64 1.39 -5.89
N PRO A 56 9.92 1.52 -5.51
CA PRO A 56 10.45 0.96 -4.28
C PRO A 56 9.97 1.74 -3.05
N ILE A 57 9.47 1.01 -2.06
CA ILE A 57 8.93 1.58 -0.83
C ILE A 57 10.03 1.60 0.23
N THR A 58 10.28 2.77 0.78
CA THR A 58 11.26 2.94 1.86
C THR A 58 10.60 2.67 3.21
N VAL A 59 11.20 1.80 4.02
CA VAL A 59 10.77 1.56 5.39
C VAL A 59 11.36 2.62 6.31
N ASN A 60 10.51 3.37 7.01
CA ASN A 60 10.96 4.26 8.07
C ASN A 60 11.53 3.47 9.26
N LYS A 61 12.86 3.36 9.29
CA LYS A 61 13.61 2.62 10.31
C LYS A 61 13.37 3.17 11.72
N ASN A 62 13.05 4.46 11.88
CA ASN A 62 12.81 5.03 13.20
C ASN A 62 11.50 4.51 13.80
N LEU A 63 10.44 4.34 13.01
CA LEU A 63 9.17 3.81 13.52
C LEU A 63 9.31 2.36 14.01
N VAL A 64 10.03 1.54 13.25
CA VAL A 64 10.27 0.14 13.61
C VAL A 64 11.23 0.05 14.80
N SER A 65 12.29 0.86 14.83
CA SER A 65 13.29 0.87 15.92
C SER A 65 12.71 1.40 17.24
N ASN A 66 11.83 2.40 17.19
CA ASN A 66 11.10 2.93 18.35
C ASN A 66 9.95 2.01 18.82
N LYS A 67 9.85 0.79 18.28
CA LYS A 67 8.82 -0.20 18.62
C LYS A 67 7.39 0.33 18.45
N ILE A 68 7.19 1.25 17.50
CA ILE A 68 5.86 1.72 17.09
C ILE A 68 5.22 0.60 16.28
N ILE A 69 5.93 0.11 15.26
CA ILE A 69 5.59 -1.11 14.53
C ILE A 69 6.59 -2.20 14.95
N ARG A 70 6.14 -3.20 15.71
CA ARG A 70 7.01 -4.26 16.25
C ARG A 70 7.21 -5.37 15.24
N TYR A 71 8.04 -5.11 14.23
CA TYR A 71 8.37 -6.11 13.21
C TYR A 71 9.76 -5.84 12.60
N LYS A 72 10.81 -6.42 13.20
CA LYS A 72 12.21 -6.19 12.79
C LYS A 72 12.64 -7.02 11.59
N ASP A 73 11.91 -8.07 11.26
CA ASP A 73 12.24 -8.96 10.16
C ASP A 73 12.19 -8.25 8.80
N ILE A 74 11.46 -7.13 8.71
CA ILE A 74 11.48 -6.25 7.54
C ILE A 74 12.87 -5.73 7.18
N TYR A 75 13.82 -5.70 8.12
CA TYR A 75 15.21 -5.30 7.83
C TYR A 75 16.08 -6.40 7.25
N LYS A 76 15.56 -7.64 7.20
CA LYS A 76 16.28 -8.80 6.69
C LYS A 76 16.06 -9.01 5.20
N ILE A 77 15.06 -8.35 4.63
CA ILE A 77 14.76 -8.43 3.20
C ILE A 77 15.40 -7.25 2.46
N PRO A 78 15.78 -7.45 1.19
CA PRO A 78 16.23 -6.36 0.33
C PRO A 78 15.13 -5.28 0.16
N GLN A 79 15.52 -4.01 0.07
CA GLN A 79 14.55 -2.90 0.03
C GLN A 79 13.70 -2.94 -1.25
N GLU A 80 14.32 -3.33 -2.34
CA GLU A 80 13.73 -3.61 -3.65
C GLU A 80 12.58 -4.63 -3.64
N SER A 81 12.51 -5.49 -2.62
CA SER A 81 11.40 -6.46 -2.48
C SER A 81 10.11 -5.77 -2.06
N LEU A 82 10.19 -4.55 -1.52
CA LEU A 82 9.06 -3.72 -1.17
C LEU A 82 8.77 -2.76 -2.31
N LYS A 83 7.73 -3.05 -3.09
CA LYS A 83 7.33 -2.22 -4.23
C LYS A 83 5.82 -2.09 -4.31
N VAL A 84 5.38 -0.96 -4.85
CA VAL A 84 3.99 -0.80 -5.31
C VAL A 84 3.91 -1.22 -6.78
N SER A 85 2.81 -1.88 -7.16
CA SER A 85 2.59 -2.35 -8.53
C SER A 85 2.51 -1.17 -9.49
N TYR A 86 1.60 -0.23 -9.22
CA TYR A 86 1.38 0.94 -10.06
C TYR A 86 1.14 2.20 -9.23
N ILE A 87 1.68 3.33 -9.71
CA ILE A 87 1.18 4.66 -9.38
C ILE A 87 0.68 5.26 -10.69
N LEU A 88 -0.63 5.37 -10.82
CA LEU A 88 -1.26 6.10 -11.92
C LEU A 88 -1.35 7.56 -11.49
N TYR A 89 -0.89 8.47 -12.33
CA TYR A 89 -0.91 9.89 -11.99
C TYR A 89 -1.14 10.77 -13.21
N SER A 90 -1.89 11.83 -12.97
CA SER A 90 -2.29 12.78 -13.99
C SER A 90 -2.34 14.20 -13.47
N LYS A 91 -2.25 15.13 -14.41
CA LYS A 91 -2.46 16.55 -14.17
C LYS A 91 -3.78 16.95 -14.80
N THR A 92 -4.78 17.23 -13.98
CA THR A 92 -6.03 17.83 -14.45
C THR A 92 -5.88 19.35 -14.52
N PHE A 93 -6.84 20.03 -15.15
CA PHE A 93 -6.93 21.50 -15.12
C PHE A 93 -7.06 22.07 -13.70
N TYR A 94 -7.56 21.29 -12.75
CA TYR A 94 -7.89 21.77 -11.40
C TYR A 94 -6.88 21.37 -10.34
N HIS A 95 -6.27 20.20 -10.49
CA HIS A 95 -5.31 19.62 -9.54
C HIS A 95 -4.55 18.46 -10.17
N ASP A 96 -3.41 18.12 -9.58
CA ASP A 96 -2.75 16.85 -9.79
C ASP A 96 -3.23 15.82 -8.78
N ALA A 97 -3.29 14.57 -9.21
CA ALA A 97 -3.75 13.46 -8.40
C ALA A 97 -3.02 12.18 -8.80
N ALA A 98 -2.93 11.24 -7.85
CA ALA A 98 -2.41 9.91 -8.10
C ALA A 98 -3.26 8.83 -7.42
N ILE A 99 -3.27 7.65 -8.01
CA ILE A 99 -3.80 6.41 -7.44
C ILE A 99 -2.65 5.42 -7.28
N VAL A 100 -2.41 5.00 -6.04
CA VAL A 100 -1.47 3.94 -5.66
C VAL A 100 -2.22 2.61 -5.72
N ILE A 101 -1.80 1.70 -6.59
CA ILE A 101 -2.40 0.38 -6.76
C ILE A 101 -1.40 -0.66 -6.27
N TYR A 102 -1.82 -1.41 -5.25
CA TYR A 102 -1.01 -2.47 -4.66
C TYR A 102 -1.60 -3.83 -5.01
N ASP A 103 -0.74 -4.74 -5.47
CA ASP A 103 -1.15 -6.12 -5.72
C ASP A 103 -1.18 -6.94 -4.42
N GLY A 104 -2.39 -7.11 -3.90
CA GLY A 104 -2.65 -7.72 -2.59
C GLY A 104 -4.02 -7.35 -2.08
N SER A 105 -4.31 -7.64 -0.82
CA SER A 105 -5.57 -7.24 -0.17
C SER A 105 -5.69 -5.73 0.01
N TYR A 106 -6.91 -5.25 0.20
CA TYR A 106 -7.18 -3.86 0.56
C TYR A 106 -6.45 -3.41 1.84
N TYR A 107 -6.31 -4.31 2.82
CA TYR A 107 -5.63 -4.05 4.09
C TYR A 107 -4.12 -3.85 3.90
N GLU A 108 -3.50 -4.66 3.05
CA GLU A 108 -2.09 -4.51 2.65
C GLU A 108 -1.88 -3.23 1.84
N ALA A 109 -2.75 -2.96 0.86
CA ALA A 109 -2.72 -1.74 0.05
C ALA A 109 -2.74 -0.48 0.92
N LYS A 110 -3.56 -0.49 1.98
CA LYS A 110 -3.61 0.61 2.94
C LYS A 110 -2.34 0.75 3.78
N GLY A 111 -1.74 -0.37 4.19
CA GLY A 111 -0.44 -0.38 4.89
C GLY A 111 0.69 0.15 4.02
N CYS A 112 0.71 -0.24 2.74
CA CYS A 112 1.59 0.27 1.70
C CYS A 112 1.41 1.78 1.52
N TYR A 113 0.17 2.26 1.37
CA TYR A 113 -0.15 3.70 1.31
C TYR A 113 0.37 4.47 2.52
N TYR A 114 0.21 3.94 3.73
CA TYR A 114 0.76 4.57 4.94
C TYR A 114 2.28 4.59 4.97
N ALA A 115 2.96 3.63 4.34
CA ALA A 115 4.42 3.69 4.18
C ALA A 115 4.85 4.76 3.16
N MET A 116 4.07 4.97 2.10
CA MET A 116 4.40 5.96 1.08
C MET A 116 4.04 7.40 1.48
N THR A 117 3.09 7.57 2.41
CA THR A 117 2.57 8.87 2.84
C THR A 117 2.99 9.29 4.25
N GLU A 118 3.92 8.56 4.88
CA GLU A 118 4.47 8.99 6.16
C GLU A 118 5.44 10.17 6.03
N GLN A 119 5.78 10.78 7.17
CA GLN A 119 6.74 11.88 7.19
C GLN A 119 8.09 11.44 6.63
N GLY A 120 8.58 12.16 5.62
CA GLY A 120 9.84 11.88 4.94
C GLY A 120 9.72 10.92 3.75
N ALA A 121 8.57 10.31 3.52
CA ALA A 121 8.31 9.53 2.31
C ALA A 121 7.88 10.43 1.14
N LEU A 122 8.02 9.92 -0.09
CA LEU A 122 7.77 10.66 -1.34
C LEU A 122 6.39 11.32 -1.38
N LEU A 123 5.34 10.60 -0.97
CA LEU A 123 3.96 11.07 -1.03
C LEU A 123 3.49 11.74 0.27
N GLY A 124 4.36 11.87 1.27
CA GLY A 124 4.04 12.48 2.56
C GLY A 124 3.38 13.87 2.46
N PRO A 125 3.95 14.82 1.71
CA PRO A 125 3.34 16.14 1.48
C PRO A 125 2.03 16.11 0.68
N TYR A 126 1.75 15.01 -0.02
CA TYR A 126 0.69 14.91 -1.02
C TYR A 126 -0.45 13.99 -0.60
N ARG A 127 -0.54 13.62 0.69
CA ARG A 127 -1.56 12.68 1.20
C ARG A 127 -3.01 13.03 0.79
N SER A 128 -3.34 14.32 0.69
CA SER A 128 -4.68 14.79 0.27
C SER A 128 -4.95 14.68 -1.24
N ARG A 129 -3.94 14.27 -2.02
CA ARG A 129 -3.96 14.15 -3.49
C ARG A 129 -3.71 12.72 -3.98
N VAL A 130 -3.67 11.76 -3.05
CA VAL A 130 -3.35 10.36 -3.35
C VAL A 130 -4.47 9.46 -2.83
N LEU A 131 -5.03 8.65 -3.74
CA LEU A 131 -5.86 7.50 -3.42
C LEU A 131 -5.01 6.23 -3.34
N PHE A 132 -5.51 5.22 -2.64
CA PHE A 132 -4.97 3.88 -2.71
C PHE A 132 -6.07 2.86 -3.00
N LEU A 133 -5.70 1.81 -3.73
CA LEU A 133 -6.56 0.68 -4.08
C LEU A 133 -5.77 -0.63 -4.06
N SER A 134 -6.52 -1.73 -3.89
CA SER A 134 -6.05 -3.07 -4.22
C SER A 134 -6.22 -3.32 -5.71
N SER A 135 -5.29 -4.07 -6.32
CA SER A 135 -5.44 -4.61 -7.68
C SER A 135 -6.72 -5.44 -7.84
N LYS A 136 -7.24 -6.02 -6.76
CA LYS A 136 -8.43 -6.89 -6.76
C LYS A 136 -9.75 -6.14 -6.94
N ASP A 137 -9.73 -4.80 -6.87
CA ASP A 137 -10.91 -3.94 -6.99
C ASP A 137 -11.00 -3.27 -8.39
N GLU A 138 -10.79 -4.06 -9.46
CA GLU A 138 -10.72 -3.62 -10.87
C GLU A 138 -11.89 -2.73 -11.31
N ASP A 139 -13.13 -3.17 -11.04
CA ASP A 139 -14.34 -2.42 -11.41
C ASP A 139 -14.41 -1.04 -10.76
N THR A 140 -13.83 -0.93 -9.56
CA THR A 140 -13.83 0.31 -8.78
C THR A 140 -12.77 1.30 -9.27
N LEU A 141 -11.65 0.81 -9.80
CA LEU A 141 -10.52 1.64 -10.22
C LEU A 141 -10.92 2.62 -11.34
N SER A 142 -11.55 2.14 -12.41
CA SER A 142 -11.94 3.01 -13.54
C SER A 142 -12.94 4.10 -13.13
N ALA A 143 -13.98 3.73 -12.36
CA ALA A 143 -14.98 4.66 -11.86
C ALA A 143 -14.38 5.71 -10.90
N LEU A 144 -13.48 5.29 -10.01
CA LEU A 144 -12.78 6.23 -9.13
C LEU A 144 -11.84 7.14 -9.90
N TYR A 145 -11.13 6.61 -10.90
CA TYR A 145 -10.24 7.39 -11.73
C TYR A 145 -11.02 8.49 -12.46
N GLU A 146 -12.13 8.14 -13.10
CA GLU A 146 -13.04 9.08 -13.75
C GLU A 146 -13.51 10.17 -12.78
N VAL A 147 -13.96 9.79 -11.58
CA VAL A 147 -14.41 10.77 -10.56
C VAL A 147 -13.24 11.63 -10.07
N MET A 148 -12.06 11.07 -9.89
CA MET A 148 -10.87 11.79 -9.43
C MET A 148 -10.43 12.83 -10.45
N ILE A 149 -10.46 12.51 -11.74
CA ILE A 149 -10.00 13.43 -12.80
C ILE A 149 -11.08 14.44 -13.22
N LEU A 150 -12.35 14.04 -13.27
CA LEU A 150 -13.44 14.85 -13.80
C LEU A 150 -14.12 15.70 -12.71
N ASN A 151 -14.22 15.18 -11.48
CA ASN A 151 -14.99 15.83 -10.42
C ASN A 151 -14.10 16.66 -9.49
N ARG A 152 -14.67 17.72 -8.91
CA ARG A 152 -14.04 18.50 -7.84
C ARG A 152 -14.16 17.84 -6.46
N THR A 153 -14.50 16.56 -6.42
CA THR A 153 -14.70 15.83 -5.16
C THR A 153 -13.35 15.68 -4.47
N PRO A 154 -13.21 16.09 -3.20
CA PRO A 154 -11.97 15.90 -2.48
C PRO A 154 -11.60 14.41 -2.41
N ILE A 155 -10.36 14.08 -2.78
CA ILE A 155 -9.82 12.71 -2.78
C ILE A 155 -10.02 11.99 -1.44
N GLN A 156 -9.91 12.72 -0.33
CA GLN A 156 -10.18 12.17 1.01
C GLN A 156 -11.63 11.69 1.19
N SER A 157 -12.60 12.35 0.56
CA SER A 157 -13.99 11.91 0.57
C SER A 157 -14.17 10.62 -0.23
N LEU A 158 -13.51 10.52 -1.38
CA LEU A 158 -13.51 9.29 -2.19
C LEU A 158 -12.87 8.12 -1.41
N GLN A 159 -11.72 8.32 -0.77
CA GLN A 159 -11.09 7.26 0.03
C GLN A 159 -11.96 6.84 1.23
N ARG A 160 -12.65 7.78 1.88
CA ARG A 160 -13.59 7.45 2.97
C ARG A 160 -14.76 6.61 2.50
N GLU A 161 -15.28 6.90 1.30
CA GLU A 161 -16.33 6.08 0.70
C GLU A 161 -15.85 4.67 0.42
N GLN A 162 -14.63 4.53 -0.13
CA GLN A 162 -14.03 3.22 -0.36
C GLN A 162 -13.79 2.46 0.94
N ASN A 163 -13.21 3.10 1.96
CA ASN A 163 -13.04 2.49 3.28
C ASN A 163 -14.34 1.89 3.82
N ARG A 164 -15.46 2.62 3.72
CA ARG A 164 -16.79 2.16 4.18
C ARG A 164 -17.32 0.92 3.45
N LYS A 165 -16.83 0.62 2.24
CA LYS A 165 -17.20 -0.61 1.52
C LYS A 165 -16.46 -1.84 2.07
N HIS A 166 -15.28 -1.65 2.66
CA HIS A 166 -14.45 -2.74 3.16
C HIS A 166 -14.63 -2.99 4.67
N TYR A 167 -14.97 -1.97 5.45
CA TYR A 167 -15.18 -2.07 6.89
C TYR A 167 -16.00 -0.90 7.44
N GLY A 168 -16.81 -1.15 8.47
CA GLY A 168 -17.66 -0.16 9.15
C GLY A 168 -17.01 0.50 10.37
N SER A 169 -15.96 -0.09 10.94
CA SER A 169 -15.26 0.47 12.11
C SER A 169 -13.78 0.12 12.15
N SER A 170 -12.97 0.88 12.90
CA SER A 170 -11.54 0.56 13.08
C SER A 170 -11.32 -0.77 13.81
N HIS A 171 -12.26 -1.22 14.64
CA HIS A 171 -12.23 -2.56 15.24
C HIS A 171 -12.37 -3.65 14.18
N GLU A 172 -13.39 -3.54 13.35
CA GLU A 172 -13.63 -4.46 12.23
C GLU A 172 -12.44 -4.46 11.24
N PHE A 173 -11.85 -3.29 10.97
CA PHE A 173 -10.61 -3.20 10.19
C PHE A 173 -9.47 -4.03 10.82
N CYS A 174 -9.25 -3.88 12.13
CA CYS A 174 -8.20 -4.62 12.84
C CYS A 174 -8.44 -6.13 12.82
N GLU A 175 -9.70 -6.56 12.96
CA GLU A 175 -10.10 -7.96 12.90
C GLU A 175 -9.86 -8.54 11.50
N ASN A 176 -10.35 -7.88 10.46
CA ASN A 176 -10.19 -8.33 9.08
C ASN A 176 -8.72 -8.35 8.63
N ALA A 177 -7.93 -7.34 9.01
CA ALA A 177 -6.49 -7.34 8.73
C ALA A 177 -5.74 -8.46 9.48
N THR A 178 -6.20 -8.84 10.67
CA THR A 178 -5.64 -9.98 11.42
C THR A 178 -6.01 -11.31 10.76
N LEU A 179 -7.25 -11.44 10.27
CA LEU A 179 -7.70 -12.61 9.50
C LEU A 179 -6.89 -12.75 8.21
N GLU A 180 -6.66 -11.65 7.48
CA GLU A 180 -5.82 -11.64 6.29
C GLU A 180 -4.38 -12.11 6.58
N ALA A 181 -3.82 -11.71 7.73
CA ALA A 181 -2.50 -12.18 8.15
C ALA A 181 -2.45 -13.69 8.40
N SER A 182 -3.55 -14.27 8.92
CA SER A 182 -3.68 -15.73 9.09
C SER A 182 -3.78 -16.44 7.74
N HIS A 183 -4.54 -15.90 6.78
CA HIS A 183 -4.59 -16.45 5.42
C HIS A 183 -3.23 -16.37 4.73
N LEU A 184 -2.52 -15.24 4.88
CA LEU A 184 -1.17 -15.04 4.37
C LEU A 184 -0.18 -16.03 4.98
N LEU A 185 -0.33 -16.35 6.28
CA LEU A 185 0.51 -17.35 6.94
C LEU A 185 0.31 -18.75 6.36
N GLU A 186 -0.93 -19.17 6.13
CA GLU A 186 -1.22 -20.48 5.53
C GLU A 186 -0.78 -20.53 4.06
N TRP A 187 -1.02 -19.47 3.29
CA TRP A 187 -0.50 -19.35 1.93
C TRP A 187 1.03 -19.45 1.90
N ALA A 188 1.74 -18.70 2.76
CA ALA A 188 3.19 -18.71 2.81
C ALA A 188 3.76 -20.12 3.10
N LYS A 189 3.14 -20.87 4.01
CA LYS A 189 3.53 -22.26 4.29
C LYS A 189 3.40 -23.12 3.04
N ASN A 190 2.23 -23.08 2.39
CA ASN A 190 1.97 -23.90 1.20
C ASN A 190 2.91 -23.52 0.05
N SER A 191 3.06 -22.23 -0.25
CA SER A 191 3.94 -21.76 -1.33
C SER A 191 5.41 -22.12 -1.13
N ILE A 192 5.90 -22.14 0.11
CA ILE A 192 7.28 -22.53 0.43
C ILE A 192 7.49 -24.05 0.34
N ILE A 193 6.49 -24.84 0.74
CA ILE A 193 6.53 -26.32 0.71
C ILE A 193 6.36 -26.85 -0.72
N GLU A 194 5.47 -26.23 -1.49
CA GLU A 194 5.16 -26.65 -2.88
C GLU A 194 6.24 -26.22 -3.89
N GLU A 195 7.23 -25.43 -3.47
CA GLU A 195 8.30 -24.87 -4.34
C GLU A 195 7.75 -24.16 -5.60
N ALA A 196 6.55 -23.57 -5.50
CA ALA A 196 5.85 -22.94 -6.62
C ALA A 196 6.64 -21.76 -7.23
N GLU A 197 7.45 -21.09 -6.40
CA GLU A 197 8.35 -20.01 -6.77
C GLU A 197 9.67 -20.13 -6.00
N SER A 198 10.66 -19.27 -6.33
CA SER A 198 11.86 -19.15 -5.52
C SER A 198 11.48 -18.88 -4.05
N ARG A 199 11.88 -19.79 -3.15
CA ARG A 199 11.67 -19.66 -1.70
C ARG A 199 12.07 -18.29 -1.18
N GLU A 200 13.18 -17.75 -1.68
CA GLU A 200 13.66 -16.42 -1.31
C GLU A 200 12.65 -15.32 -1.65
N ASN A 201 12.08 -15.37 -2.86
CA ASN A 201 11.09 -14.38 -3.31
C ASN A 201 9.82 -14.45 -2.47
N VAL A 202 9.29 -15.65 -2.23
CA VAL A 202 8.10 -15.87 -1.39
C VAL A 202 8.34 -15.34 0.02
N ILE A 203 9.49 -15.66 0.62
CA ILE A 203 9.85 -15.17 1.96
C ILE A 203 9.90 -13.64 1.98
N HIS A 204 10.54 -13.02 0.99
CA HIS A 204 10.66 -11.57 0.92
C HIS A 204 9.29 -10.90 0.78
N GLU A 205 8.43 -11.43 -0.08
CA GLU A 205 7.07 -10.93 -0.28
C GLU A 205 6.24 -11.00 1.00
N VAL A 206 6.19 -12.19 1.63
CA VAL A 206 5.38 -12.43 2.84
C VAL A 206 5.82 -11.52 3.99
N VAL A 207 7.14 -11.34 4.18
CA VAL A 207 7.66 -10.42 5.20
C VAL A 207 7.23 -8.98 4.91
N GLY A 208 7.27 -8.53 3.66
CA GLY A 208 6.78 -7.21 3.28
C GLY A 208 5.28 -7.03 3.56
N ARG A 209 4.49 -8.03 3.21
CA ARG A 209 3.03 -8.03 3.40
C ARG A 209 2.62 -8.01 4.87
N TRP A 210 3.28 -8.79 5.73
CA TRP A 210 3.06 -8.71 7.19
C TRP A 210 3.45 -7.34 7.77
N PHE A 211 4.51 -6.72 7.26
CA PHE A 211 4.85 -5.36 7.65
C PHE A 211 3.72 -4.37 7.31
N TYR A 212 3.15 -4.44 6.10
CA TYR A 212 2.04 -3.60 5.70
C TYR A 212 0.80 -3.81 6.57
N LEU A 213 0.41 -5.06 6.83
CA LEU A 213 -0.72 -5.36 7.71
C LEU A 213 -0.53 -4.79 9.12
N LYS A 214 0.66 -4.98 9.71
CA LYS A 214 0.98 -4.42 11.03
C LYS A 214 0.95 -2.90 11.06
N LYS A 215 1.46 -2.26 10.02
CA LYS A 215 1.42 -0.81 9.85
C LYS A 215 0.00 -0.30 9.71
N ALA A 216 -0.80 -0.97 8.87
CA ALA A 216 -2.20 -0.63 8.63
C ALA A 216 -3.01 -0.67 9.93
N VAL A 217 -2.92 -1.77 10.69
CA VAL A 217 -3.63 -1.91 11.97
C VAL A 217 -3.23 -0.83 12.97
N TYR A 218 -1.92 -0.56 13.11
CA TYR A 218 -1.46 0.46 14.05
C TYR A 218 -1.96 1.87 13.66
N VAL A 219 -1.77 2.26 12.40
CA VAL A 219 -2.10 3.61 11.94
C VAL A 219 -3.62 3.82 11.89
N GLU A 220 -4.39 2.79 11.53
CA GLU A 220 -5.85 2.88 11.53
C GLU A 220 -6.40 3.10 12.94
N TYR A 221 -5.96 2.29 13.89
CA TYR A 221 -6.37 2.45 15.28
C TYR A 221 -5.99 3.84 15.82
N MET A 222 -4.75 4.29 15.54
CA MET A 222 -4.27 5.62 15.94
C MET A 222 -4.98 6.79 15.25
N GLY A 223 -5.59 6.54 14.09
CA GLY A 223 -6.31 7.54 13.31
C GLY A 223 -7.76 7.74 13.74
N ASP A 224 -8.28 6.85 14.58
CA ASP A 224 -9.67 6.86 15.02
C ASP A 224 -9.86 7.78 16.23
N SER A 225 -10.36 8.99 15.97
CA SER A 225 -10.64 9.96 17.02
C SER A 225 -11.79 9.56 17.94
N ASP A 226 -12.70 8.72 17.48
CA ASP A 226 -13.85 8.29 18.28
C ASP A 226 -13.41 7.24 19.30
N ILE A 227 -12.56 6.30 18.90
CA ILE A 227 -11.90 5.37 19.83
C ILE A 227 -11.07 6.16 20.86
N LEU A 228 -10.29 7.15 20.41
CA LEU A 228 -9.49 7.99 21.32
C LEU A 228 -10.37 8.65 22.39
N LYS A 229 -11.46 9.32 21.98
CA LYS A 229 -12.31 10.10 22.88
C LYS A 229 -13.21 9.22 23.75
N ASN A 230 -13.84 8.20 23.18
CA ASN A 230 -14.94 7.48 23.82
C ASN A 230 -14.49 6.21 24.54
N GLU A 231 -13.42 5.56 24.08
CA GLU A 231 -12.96 4.27 24.64
C GLU A 231 -11.63 4.36 25.40
N ASN A 232 -10.81 5.35 25.05
CA ASN A 232 -9.48 5.55 25.61
C ASN A 232 -9.38 6.83 26.45
N GLU A 233 -10.53 7.36 26.86
CA GLU A 233 -10.64 8.47 27.81
C GLU A 233 -9.89 9.73 27.35
N ASN A 234 -9.74 9.90 26.04
CA ASN A 234 -8.95 10.96 25.40
C ASN A 234 -7.46 10.95 25.82
N ASP A 235 -6.96 9.81 26.30
CA ASP A 235 -5.56 9.59 26.70
C ASP A 235 -4.76 8.97 25.53
N ILE A 236 -3.80 9.73 25.03
CA ILE A 236 -2.96 9.33 23.90
C ILE A 236 -2.02 8.16 24.22
N ASP A 237 -1.60 8.00 25.47
CA ASP A 237 -0.71 6.92 25.88
C ASP A 237 -1.47 5.60 26.02
N ILE A 238 -2.69 5.63 26.56
CA ILE A 238 -3.62 4.48 26.54
C ILE A 238 -3.93 4.09 25.09
N HIS A 239 -4.28 5.08 24.26
CA HIS A 239 -4.61 4.85 22.86
C HIS A 239 -3.45 4.25 22.06
N ARG A 240 -2.22 4.77 22.27
CA ARG A 240 -1.00 4.20 21.66
C ARG A 240 -0.72 2.78 22.18
N LYS A 241 -0.95 2.50 23.46
CA LYS A 241 -0.76 1.16 24.02
C LYS A 241 -1.72 0.16 23.36
N LYS A 242 -3.02 0.48 23.28
CA LYS A 242 -4.01 -0.38 22.63
C LYS A 242 -3.75 -0.55 21.12
N ALA A 243 -3.34 0.50 20.40
CA ALA A 243 -2.93 0.39 19.00
C ALA A 243 -1.77 -0.61 18.80
N LYS A 244 -0.77 -0.58 19.70
CA LYS A 244 0.33 -1.56 19.68
C LYS A 244 -0.15 -2.97 20.00
N GLU A 245 -1.06 -3.13 20.95
CA GLU A 245 -1.66 -4.43 21.27
C GLU A 245 -2.40 -5.00 20.06
N SER A 246 -3.23 -4.19 19.38
CA SER A 246 -3.91 -4.58 18.14
C SER A 246 -2.93 -4.96 17.03
N SER A 247 -1.89 -4.16 16.78
CA SER A 247 -0.86 -4.48 15.79
C SER A 247 -0.08 -5.77 16.13
N ASN A 248 0.06 -6.12 17.42
CA ASN A 248 0.69 -7.37 17.84
C ASN A 248 -0.21 -8.60 17.65
N LYS A 249 -1.53 -8.43 17.48
CA LYS A 249 -2.44 -9.54 17.17
C LYS A 249 -2.26 -10.05 15.75
N VAL A 250 -1.74 -9.21 14.84
CA VAL A 250 -1.38 -9.61 13.48
C VAL A 250 -0.30 -10.69 13.54
N GLN A 251 -0.72 -11.92 13.24
CA GLN A 251 0.15 -13.08 13.27
C GLN A 251 1.16 -13.05 12.12
N PHE A 252 2.34 -13.59 12.37
CA PHE A 252 3.40 -13.72 11.37
C PHE A 252 4.32 -14.87 11.78
N MET A 253 5.05 -15.42 10.81
CA MET A 253 6.13 -16.37 11.08
C MET A 253 7.48 -15.62 11.11
N PRO A 254 8.36 -15.86 12.10
CA PRO A 254 9.69 -15.28 12.11
C PRO A 254 10.48 -15.63 10.84
N PHE A 255 11.27 -14.69 10.32
CA PHE A 255 12.05 -14.87 9.09
C PHE A 255 12.90 -16.15 9.11
N SER A 256 13.52 -16.48 10.24
CA SER A 256 14.35 -17.69 10.37
C SER A 256 13.56 -19.00 10.36
N GLU A 257 12.28 -18.96 10.75
CA GLU A 257 11.40 -20.13 10.69
C GLU A 257 10.91 -20.38 9.27
N LEU A 258 10.63 -19.32 8.51
CA LEU A 258 10.27 -19.45 7.08
C LEU A 258 11.31 -20.22 6.26
N TRP A 259 12.61 -20.01 6.52
CA TRP A 259 13.70 -20.72 5.85
C TRP A 259 13.79 -22.21 6.22
N ARG A 260 13.16 -22.63 7.31
CA ARG A 260 13.20 -23.99 7.87
C ARG A 260 11.91 -24.77 7.65
N LEU A 261 10.97 -24.22 6.88
CA LEU A 261 9.79 -24.96 6.45
C LEU A 261 10.22 -26.07 5.48
N GLU A 262 9.75 -27.28 5.77
CA GLU A 262 9.96 -28.52 5.04
C GLU A 262 8.62 -29.23 4.86
#